data_AF-A0A662RI05-F1
#
_entry.id   AF-A0A662RI05-F1
#
_cell.length_a   1.000
_cell.length_b   1.000
_cell.length_c   1.000
_cell.angle_alpha   90.00
_cell.angle_beta   90.00
_cell.angle_gamma   90.00
#
_symmetry.space_group_name_H-M   'P 1'
#
loop_
_entity.id
_entity.type
_entity.pdbx_description
1 polymer ?
#
loop_
_entity_poly.entity_id
_entity_poly.type
_entity_poly.pdbx_seq_one_letter_code
_entity_poly.pdbx_strand_id
1 'polypeptide(L)'
;MGIKKQDIDGCLYPFEEGMMLILFDNVLGRTGLVKRIADEDNIYNILKSSLERVKNCTCGKETSCYGCLRNYQSQFCHELLRRDVVLDFLENNLQDEESL
;
A
#
# COMPACT_ATOMS: atom_id res chain seq x y z
N MET A 1 7.58 15.03 10.82
CA MET A 1 8.52 13.92 11.09
C MET A 1 8.15 13.30 12.43
N GLY A 2 7.82 12.01 12.48
CA GLY A 2 7.36 11.35 13.72
C GLY A 2 6.83 9.92 13.55
N ILE A 3 6.56 9.47 12.32
CA ILE A 3 6.12 8.10 12.02
C ILE A 3 7.25 7.43 11.24
N LYS A 4 7.80 6.34 11.75
CA LYS A 4 8.75 5.50 11.01
C LYS A 4 7.98 4.51 10.16
N LYS A 5 8.58 4.11 9.02
CA LYS A 5 7.97 3.10 8.14
C LYS A 5 7.62 1.80 8.86
N GLN A 6 8.45 1.41 9.82
CA GLN A 6 8.29 0.19 10.62
C GLN A 6 7.22 0.30 11.71
N ASP A 7 6.61 1.47 11.91
CA ASP A 7 5.61 1.68 12.98
C ASP A 7 4.21 1.19 12.59
N ILE A 8 3.97 0.98 11.29
CA ILE A 8 2.74 0.42 10.73
C ILE A 8 3.13 -0.78 9.88
N ASP A 9 2.45 -1.90 10.10
CA ASP A 9 2.60 -3.09 9.28
C ASP A 9 1.22 -3.66 8.92
N GLY A 10 1.18 -4.65 8.05
CA GLY A 10 -0.05 -5.27 7.63
C GLY A 10 0.13 -6.63 6.99
N CYS A 11 -0.97 -7.38 6.92
CA CYS A 11 -1.00 -8.66 6.26
C CYS A 11 -2.29 -8.84 5.46
N LEU A 12 -2.24 -9.77 4.50
CA LEU A 12 -3.42 -10.22 3.79
C LEU A 12 -3.94 -11.48 4.46
N TYR A 13 -5.24 -11.50 4.75
CA TYR A 13 -5.92 -12.65 5.32
C TYR A 13 -7.00 -13.13 4.33
N PRO A 14 -6.93 -14.36 3.82
CA PRO A 14 -7.97 -14.90 2.95
C PRO A 14 -9.25 -15.18 3.75
N PHE A 15 -10.41 -14.88 3.16
CA PHE A 15 -11.73 -15.20 3.68
C PHE A 15 -12.66 -15.69 2.56
N GLU A 16 -13.88 -16.12 2.88
CA GLU A 16 -14.77 -16.82 1.93
C GLU A 16 -15.01 -16.06 0.62
N GLU A 17 -15.06 -14.73 0.65
CA GLU A 17 -15.38 -13.90 -0.52
C GLU A 17 -14.19 -13.04 -1.00
N GLY A 18 -12.96 -13.29 -0.51
CA GLY A 18 -11.79 -12.57 -1.00
C GLY A 18 -10.62 -12.48 -0.04
N MET A 19 -9.96 -11.31 -0.07
CA MET A 19 -8.75 -11.01 0.71
C MET A 19 -9.00 -9.79 1.58
N MET A 20 -8.71 -9.91 2.88
CA MET A 20 -8.79 -8.81 3.83
C MET A 20 -7.40 -8.20 4.02
N LEU A 21 -7.30 -6.89 3.85
CA LEU A 21 -6.11 -6.14 4.24
C LEU A 21 -6.22 -5.77 5.72
N ILE A 22 -5.39 -6.39 6.55
CA ILE A 22 -5.31 -6.10 7.98
C ILE A 22 -4.12 -5.16 8.21
N LEU A 23 -4.37 -4.00 8.82
CA LEU A 23 -3.33 -3.04 9.21
C LEU A 23 -3.24 -2.98 10.74
N PHE A 24 -2.03 -2.92 11.28
CA PHE A 24 -1.79 -2.83 12.73
C PHE A 24 -0.58 -1.94 13.06
N ASP A 25 -0.63 -1.31 14.25
CA ASP A 25 0.52 -0.59 14.80
C ASP A 25 1.57 -1.62 15.27
N ASN A 26 2.81 -1.48 14.80
CA ASN A 26 3.90 -2.41 15.09
C ASN A 26 4.78 -1.95 16.29
N VAL A 27 4.35 -0.91 17.00
CA VAL A 27 5.04 -0.35 18.18
C VAL A 27 4.23 -0.62 19.44
N LEU A 28 4.93 -1.05 20.50
CA LEU A 28 4.36 -1.17 21.84
C LEU A 28 4.07 0.22 22.42
N GLY A 29 2.80 0.59 22.42
CA GLY A 29 2.33 1.91 22.84
C GLY A 29 1.37 2.43 21.79
N ARG A 30 0.08 2.48 22.12
CA ARG A 30 -1.03 2.87 21.23
C ARG A 30 -0.79 4.25 20.61
N THR A 31 -0.12 4.30 19.47
CA THR A 31 0.07 5.51 18.65
C THR A 31 -1.19 5.86 17.87
N GLY A 32 -2.09 4.90 17.66
CA GLY A 32 -3.37 5.12 16.98
C GLY A 32 -3.20 5.49 15.50
N LEU A 33 -2.08 5.10 14.88
CA LEU A 33 -1.79 5.46 13.49
C LEU A 33 -2.72 4.73 12.55
N VAL A 34 -3.00 3.45 12.82
CA VAL A 34 -3.99 2.69 12.06
C VAL A 34 -5.38 3.30 12.18
N LYS A 35 -5.76 3.83 13.35
CA LYS A 35 -7.04 4.54 13.50
C LYS A 35 -7.11 5.79 12.61
N ARG A 36 -5.99 6.50 12.45
CA ARG A 36 -5.91 7.65 11.54
C ARG A 36 -5.98 7.22 10.07
N ILE A 37 -5.35 6.09 9.72
CA ILE A 37 -5.41 5.53 8.37
C ILE A 37 -6.84 5.09 8.03
N ALA A 38 -7.55 4.49 8.98
CA ALA A 38 -8.91 3.95 8.79
C ALA A 38 -10.00 5.04 8.65
N ASP A 39 -9.66 6.31 8.85
CA ASP A 39 -10.53 7.41 8.47
C ASP A 39 -10.68 7.44 6.93
N GLU A 40 -11.91 7.52 6.44
CA GLU A 40 -12.28 7.24 5.04
C GLU A 40 -11.46 8.07 4.04
N ASP A 41 -11.31 9.38 4.31
CA ASP A 41 -10.53 10.27 3.46
C ASP A 41 -9.04 9.89 3.46
N ASN A 42 -8.51 9.42 4.59
CA ASN A 42 -7.09 9.11 4.73
C ASN A 42 -6.69 7.84 3.98
N ILE A 43 -7.48 6.76 4.08
CA ILE A 43 -7.15 5.53 3.35
C ILE A 43 -7.19 5.77 1.85
N TYR A 44 -8.18 6.51 1.36
CA TYR A 44 -8.30 6.84 -0.04
C TYR A 44 -7.14 7.72 -0.52
N ASN A 45 -6.76 8.75 0.24
CA ASN A 45 -5.60 9.59 -0.05
C ASN A 45 -4.28 8.80 -0.06
N ILE A 46 -4.14 7.79 0.81
CA ILE A 46 -2.98 6.88 0.83
C ILE A 46 -2.95 6.04 -0.45
N LEU A 47 -4.07 5.50 -0.89
CA LEU A 47 -4.17 4.72 -2.13
C LEU A 47 -3.89 5.59 -3.37
N LYS A 48 -4.44 6.80 -3.43
CA LYS A 48 -4.12 7.79 -4.48
C LYS A 48 -2.63 8.12 -4.52
N SER A 49 -2.03 8.40 -3.37
CA SER A 49 -0.59 8.67 -3.27
C SER A 49 0.26 7.46 -3.69
N SER A 50 -0.22 6.25 -3.40
CA SER A 50 0.43 5.00 -3.82
C SER A 50 0.35 4.82 -5.33
N LEU A 51 -0.81 5.11 -5.94
CA LEU A 51 -0.99 5.11 -7.40
C LEU A 51 -0.02 6.08 -8.06
N GLU A 52 0.02 7.34 -7.61
CA GLU A 52 0.94 8.35 -8.16
C GLU A 52 2.41 7.93 -8.03
N ARG A 53 2.80 7.31 -6.92
CA ARG A 53 4.16 6.79 -6.72
C ARG A 53 4.50 5.68 -7.73
N VAL A 54 3.58 4.75 -7.95
CA VAL A 54 3.77 3.61 -8.84
C VAL A 54 3.78 4.07 -10.30
N LYS A 55 2.82 4.92 -10.67
CA LYS A 55 2.63 5.49 -12.01
C LYS A 55 3.82 6.34 -12.46
N ASN A 56 4.36 7.18 -11.59
CA ASN A 56 5.47 8.08 -11.92
C ASN A 56 6.85 7.44 -11.76
N CYS A 57 6.93 6.16 -11.34
CA CYS A 57 8.20 5.46 -11.27
C CYS A 57 8.74 5.16 -12.68
N THR A 58 10.07 5.05 -12.83
CA THR A 58 10.73 4.80 -14.13
C THR A 58 11.40 3.42 -14.23
N CYS A 59 11.22 2.54 -13.23
CA CYS A 59 11.74 1.17 -13.31
C CYS A 59 11.01 0.34 -14.39
N GLY A 60 11.48 -0.88 -14.67
CA GLY A 60 10.78 -1.78 -15.61
C GLY A 60 9.36 -2.11 -15.09
N LYS A 61 8.38 -2.21 -16.00
CA LYS A 61 6.98 -2.54 -15.67
C LYS A 61 6.85 -3.89 -14.95
N GLU A 62 7.53 -4.91 -15.45
CA GLU A 62 7.58 -6.26 -14.89
C GLU A 62 8.50 -6.39 -13.66
N THR A 63 8.99 -5.28 -13.10
CA THR A 63 9.96 -5.26 -11.99
C THR A 63 9.54 -4.26 -10.93
N SER A 64 10.35 -4.10 -9.89
CA SER A 64 10.15 -3.10 -8.85
C SER A 64 11.47 -2.50 -8.37
N CYS A 65 11.41 -1.36 -7.68
CA CYS A 65 12.56 -0.71 -7.07
C CYS A 65 12.18 -0.12 -5.70
N TYR A 66 13.17 0.35 -4.94
CA TYR A 66 12.93 1.02 -3.65
C TYR A 66 12.15 2.34 -3.79
N GLY A 67 12.10 2.90 -5.00
CA GLY A 67 11.31 4.07 -5.36
C GLY A 67 9.81 3.79 -5.56
N CYS A 68 9.39 2.53 -5.73
CA CYS A 68 7.97 2.17 -5.83
C CYS A 68 7.60 1.17 -4.73
N LEU A 69 7.73 -0.12 -4.99
CA LEU A 69 7.20 -1.21 -4.15
C LEU A 69 8.20 -1.77 -3.13
N ARG A 70 9.52 -1.71 -3.41
CA ARG A 70 10.51 -2.39 -2.57
C ARG A 70 10.79 -1.64 -1.28
N ASN A 71 11.06 -2.41 -0.23
CA ASN A 71 11.63 -1.92 1.01
C ASN A 71 12.53 -3.00 1.62
N TYR A 72 13.30 -2.64 2.66
CA TYR A 72 14.23 -3.58 3.29
C TYR A 72 13.54 -4.81 3.89
N GLN A 73 12.34 -4.65 4.46
CA GLN A 73 11.58 -5.75 5.06
C GLN A 73 11.05 -6.72 4.01
N SER A 74 10.73 -6.26 2.80
CA SER A 74 10.22 -7.10 1.70
C SER A 74 11.31 -7.78 0.87
N GLN A 75 12.58 -7.74 1.29
CA GLN A 75 13.71 -8.29 0.52
C GLN A 75 13.52 -9.75 0.11
N PHE A 76 12.90 -10.55 0.96
CA PHE A 76 12.62 -11.97 0.70
C PHE A 76 11.71 -12.22 -0.52
N CYS A 77 10.96 -11.21 -0.98
CA CYS A 77 10.02 -11.34 -2.11
C CYS A 77 10.25 -10.30 -3.23
N HIS A 78 11.39 -9.59 -3.27
CA HIS A 78 11.66 -8.56 -4.29
C HIS A 78 11.56 -9.05 -5.74
N GLU A 79 11.82 -10.33 -5.98
CA GLU A 79 11.71 -10.97 -7.30
C GLU A 79 10.26 -11.26 -7.71
N LEU A 80 9.33 -11.27 -6.76
CA LEU A 80 7.90 -11.48 -7.02
C LEU A 80 7.15 -10.15 -7.22
N LEU A 81 7.76 -9.02 -6.85
CA LEU A 81 7.12 -7.71 -6.88
C LEU A 81 7.07 -7.12 -8.29
N ARG A 82 5.85 -6.98 -8.81
CA ARG A 82 5.49 -6.55 -10.15
C ARG A 82 4.79 -5.19 -10.12
N ARG A 83 5.39 -4.17 -10.77
CA ARG A 83 4.85 -2.80 -10.73
C ARG A 83 3.59 -2.66 -11.57
N ASP A 84 3.55 -3.27 -12.74
CA ASP A 84 2.40 -3.34 -13.62
C ASP A 84 1.15 -3.89 -12.92
N VAL A 85 1.28 -5.02 -12.22
CA VAL A 85 0.14 -5.64 -11.50
C VAL A 85 -0.45 -4.70 -10.45
N VAL A 86 0.41 -3.98 -9.70
CA VAL A 86 -0.05 -3.03 -8.68
C VAL A 86 -0.63 -1.76 -9.32
N LEU A 87 -0.06 -1.30 -10.44
CA LEU A 87 -0.58 -0.14 -11.18
C LEU A 87 -1.99 -0.43 -11.68
N ASP A 88 -2.18 -1.56 -12.37
CA ASP A 88 -3.47 -1.97 -12.91
C ASP A 88 -4.50 -2.17 -11.79
N PHE A 89 -4.10 -2.77 -10.66
CA PHE A 89 -4.97 -2.91 -9.50
C PHE A 89 -5.44 -1.55 -8.97
N LEU A 90 -4.53 -0.59 -8.76
CA LEU A 90 -4.87 0.71 -8.22
C LEU A 90 -5.68 1.56 -9.20
N GLU A 91 -5.38 1.52 -10.50
CA GLU A 91 -6.14 2.26 -11.51
C GLU A 91 -7.57 1.73 -11.64
N ASN A 92 -7.77 0.41 -11.60
CA ASN A 92 -9.11 -0.18 -11.74
C ASN A 92 -10.00 0.00 -10.51
N ASN A 93 -9.43 0.16 -9.31
CA ASN A 93 -10.19 0.22 -8.05
C ASN A 93 -10.31 1.64 -7.47
N LEU A 94 -9.68 2.65 -8.09
CA LEU A 94 -9.79 4.06 -7.66
C LEU A 94 -10.58 4.93 -8.64
N GLN A 95 -11.11 4.36 -9.73
CA GLN A 95 -11.83 5.09 -10.79
C GLN A 95 -13.30 5.44 -10.47
N ASP A 96 -13.78 5.18 -9.26
CA ASP A 96 -15.22 5.27 -8.92
C ASP A 96 -15.68 6.61 -8.27
N GLU A 97 -14.84 7.65 -8.20
CA GLU A 97 -15.20 8.92 -7.53
C GLU A 97 -15.27 10.17 -8.44
N GLU A 98 -15.23 10.02 -9.77
CA GLU A 98 -15.51 11.13 -10.70
C GLU A 98 -16.93 11.09 -11.31
N SER A 99 -17.81 10.27 -10.76
CA SER A 99 -19.21 10.17 -11.19
C SER A 99 -20.19 10.15 -10.01
N LEU A 100 -20.27 11.25 -9.27
CA LEU A 100 -21.44 11.67 -8.47
C LEU A 100 -21.55 13.20 -8.50
#